data_AF-A0A2S0MSB0-F1
#
_entry.id   AF-A0A2S0MSB0-F1
#
_cell.length_a   1.000
_cell.length_b   1.000
_cell.length_c   1.000
_cell.angle_alpha   90.00
_cell.angle_beta   90.00
_cell.angle_gamma   90.00
#
_symmetry.space_group_name_H-M   'P 1'
#
loop_
_entity.id
_entity.type
_entity.pdbx_description
1 polymer ?
#
loop_
_entity_poly.entity_id
_entity_poly.type
_entity_poly.pdbx_seq_one_letter_code
_entity_poly.pdbx_strand_id
1 'polypeptide(L)'
;MSTLALSGPELKKTIAIARKKPLGFAFSPGSKDSEHILALDRRKSGEMLGRGVKKESGSSRVAHGSCEVVGKELRLTCDRTLSGMAKKLKKFLKANKVPLNVVVLDADGTEIESDIGDLDEDGTDDAAQAGDAEALAARWLAVRDRLAAAVDPHLGRTDGTSAKIAAVWDLAGTKAGAGEYTAALQCAAALAKLLAAAGKPEKLAPENPDTGEIAMDITRKRAFLVTRWKQVPGEIKVEIDALIGAVEARLPYERPAELRGAINARVSDLIRDMVGQINDAVDRSVSDGDGQYGAVARVAATLKSEIRCNEVVQALRQNGLVDGDRFETVFTDALDEISAALTA
;
A
#
# COMPACT_ATOMS: atom_id res chain seq x y z
N MET A 1 26.57 -24.06 23.47
CA MET A 1 27.21 -22.74 23.32
C MET A 1 26.08 -21.74 23.11
N SER A 2 25.75 -20.92 24.10
CA SER A 2 24.69 -19.90 23.94
C SER A 2 25.29 -18.74 23.14
N THR A 3 24.97 -18.66 21.85
CA THR A 3 25.29 -17.51 21.01
C THR A 3 24.70 -16.26 21.67
N LEU A 4 25.54 -15.29 22.05
CA LEU A 4 25.09 -14.06 22.70
C LEU A 4 24.37 -13.15 21.69
N ALA A 5 24.75 -13.21 20.42
CA ALA A 5 24.07 -12.53 19.32
C ALA A 5 22.72 -13.19 18.99
N LEU A 6 21.63 -12.48 19.29
CA LEU A 6 20.29 -12.89 18.91
C LEU A 6 19.96 -12.45 17.49
N SER A 7 19.46 -13.37 16.67
CA SER A 7 18.93 -13.07 15.34
C SER A 7 17.67 -13.89 15.04
N GLY A 8 16.87 -13.42 14.07
CA GLY A 8 15.73 -14.15 13.52
C GLY A 8 14.71 -14.65 14.56
N PRO A 9 14.35 -15.95 14.55
CA PRO A 9 13.31 -16.50 15.43
C PRO A 9 13.61 -16.40 16.94
N GLU A 10 14.88 -16.43 17.33
CA GLU A 10 15.27 -16.34 18.75
C GLU A 10 15.10 -14.92 19.30
N LEU A 11 15.35 -13.92 18.44
CA LEU A 11 15.09 -12.52 18.76
C LEU A 11 13.58 -12.27 18.95
N LYS A 12 12.72 -12.80 18.07
CA LYS A 12 11.25 -12.72 18.20
C LYS A 12 10.75 -13.26 19.55
N LYS A 13 11.20 -14.46 19.92
CA LYS A 13 10.83 -15.08 21.21
C LYS A 13 11.28 -14.23 22.40
N THR A 14 12.47 -13.65 22.32
CA THR A 14 13.03 -12.86 23.42
C THR A 14 12.35 -11.50 23.55
N ILE A 15 12.00 -10.87 22.43
CA ILE A 15 11.20 -9.64 22.39
C ILE A 15 9.79 -9.87 22.95
N ALA A 16 9.15 -11.02 22.67
CA ALA A 16 7.87 -11.37 23.29
C ALA A 16 7.95 -11.48 24.82
N ILE A 17 9.12 -11.80 25.37
CA ILE A 17 9.36 -11.82 26.82
C ILE A 17 9.59 -10.38 27.33
N ALA A 18 10.31 -9.55 26.57
CA ALA A 18 10.53 -8.14 26.90
C ALA A 18 9.23 -7.32 26.99
N ARG A 19 8.15 -7.79 26.34
CA ARG A 19 6.77 -7.25 26.50
C ARG A 19 6.16 -7.51 27.87
N LYS A 20 6.61 -8.56 28.57
CA LYS A 20 6.05 -8.99 29.86
C LYS A 20 6.90 -8.55 31.04
N LYS A 21 8.22 -8.49 30.87
CA LYS A 21 9.18 -8.12 31.91
C LYS A 21 10.41 -7.43 31.31
N PRO A 22 11.00 -6.43 31.98
CA PRO A 22 12.27 -5.85 31.57
C PRO A 22 13.37 -6.91 31.48
N LEU A 23 14.20 -6.81 30.45
CA LEU A 23 15.35 -7.69 30.20
C LEU A 23 16.64 -6.89 30.24
N GLY A 24 17.76 -7.55 30.56
CA GLY A 24 19.07 -6.95 30.30
C GLY A 24 19.34 -6.91 28.80
N PHE A 25 19.94 -5.82 28.32
CA PHE A 25 20.37 -5.72 26.92
C PHE A 25 21.83 -5.29 26.78
N ALA A 26 22.44 -5.69 25.67
CA ALA A 26 23.65 -5.08 25.16
C ALA A 26 23.64 -5.01 23.64
N PHE A 27 24.17 -3.92 23.10
CA PHE A 27 24.22 -3.66 21.67
C PHE A 27 25.60 -3.15 21.22
N SER A 28 26.15 -3.75 20.18
CA SER A 28 27.37 -3.29 19.52
C SER A 28 27.11 -3.07 18.03
N PRO A 29 27.19 -1.81 17.55
CA PRO A 29 27.07 -1.54 16.13
C PRO A 29 28.35 -1.98 15.41
N GLY A 30 28.21 -2.90 14.46
CA GLY A 30 29.23 -3.25 13.48
C GLY A 30 29.43 -2.18 12.39
N SER A 31 30.43 -2.37 11.54
CA SER A 31 30.69 -1.47 10.41
C SER A 31 29.66 -1.66 9.29
N LYS A 32 29.08 -2.86 9.21
CA LYS A 32 27.94 -3.21 8.34
C LYS A 32 26.72 -3.59 9.18
N ASP A 33 25.54 -3.48 8.59
CA ASP A 33 24.26 -3.83 9.25
C ASP A 33 24.21 -5.32 9.67
N SER A 34 24.87 -6.20 8.92
CA SER A 34 24.98 -7.64 9.20
C SER A 34 25.96 -7.99 10.33
N GLU A 35 26.77 -7.02 10.78
CA GLU A 35 27.76 -7.19 11.85
C GLU A 35 27.26 -6.60 13.19
N HIS A 36 26.00 -6.16 13.23
CA HIS A 36 25.37 -5.68 14.45
C HIS A 36 25.12 -6.84 15.41
N ILE A 37 25.56 -6.69 16.66
CA ILE A 37 25.33 -7.69 17.71
C ILE A 37 24.36 -7.11 18.73
N LEU A 38 23.23 -7.79 18.90
CA LEU A 38 22.24 -7.51 19.94
C LEU A 38 22.12 -8.74 20.85
N ALA A 39 22.28 -8.53 22.15
CA ALA A 39 22.10 -9.56 23.17
C ALA A 39 20.99 -9.13 24.13
N LEU A 40 20.02 -10.03 24.38
CA LEU A 40 18.93 -9.84 25.35
C LEU A 40 18.85 -11.07 26.26
N ASP A 41 18.77 -10.88 27.58
CA ASP A 41 18.65 -12.00 28.53
C ASP A 41 17.81 -11.61 29.75
N ARG A 42 17.03 -12.58 30.26
CA ARG A 42 16.13 -12.40 31.41
C ARG A 42 16.80 -12.57 32.77
N ARG A 43 18.02 -13.12 32.80
CA ARG A 43 18.78 -13.46 34.02
C ARG A 43 20.07 -12.65 34.13
N LYS A 44 20.63 -12.22 33.00
CA LYS A 44 21.89 -11.45 32.98
C LYS A 44 21.60 -9.95 32.95
N SER A 45 22.38 -9.18 33.72
CA SER A 45 22.36 -7.72 33.67
C SER A 45 22.94 -7.20 32.35
N GLY A 46 22.54 -5.98 31.97
CA GLY A 46 23.09 -5.30 30.79
C GLY A 46 24.62 -5.21 30.83
N GLU A 47 25.22 -4.95 31.99
CA GLU A 47 26.67 -4.90 32.14
C GLU A 47 27.36 -6.24 31.82
N MET A 48 26.82 -7.37 32.30
CA MET A 48 27.36 -8.70 32.00
C MET A 48 27.23 -9.03 30.51
N LEU A 49 26.09 -8.67 29.90
CA LEU A 49 25.88 -8.81 28.47
C LEU A 49 26.84 -7.92 27.67
N GLY A 50 27.06 -6.69 28.10
CA GLY A 50 27.97 -5.73 27.46
C GLY A 50 29.42 -6.21 27.44
N ARG A 51 29.88 -6.84 28.53
CA ARG A 51 31.20 -7.48 28.57
C ARG A 51 31.30 -8.68 27.61
N GLY A 52 30.22 -9.45 27.47
CA GLY A 52 30.13 -10.56 26.51
C GLY A 52 30.15 -10.07 25.06
N VAL A 53 29.28 -9.11 24.74
CA VAL A 53 29.18 -8.49 23.41
C VAL A 53 30.49 -7.80 23.02
N LYS A 54 31.17 -7.11 23.94
CA LYS A 54 32.49 -6.50 23.69
C LYS A 54 33.56 -7.53 23.30
N LYS A 55 33.55 -8.70 23.94
CA LYS A 55 34.49 -9.80 23.62
C LYS A 55 34.16 -10.44 22.28
N GLU A 56 32.88 -10.60 21.98
CA GLU A 56 32.40 -11.24 20.75
C GLU A 56 32.51 -10.33 19.52
N SER A 57 32.25 -9.03 19.67
CA SER A 57 32.36 -8.05 18.59
C SER A 57 33.78 -7.54 18.34
N GLY A 58 34.68 -7.69 19.31
CA GLY A 58 36.00 -7.05 19.31
C GLY A 58 35.96 -5.51 19.38
N SER A 59 34.77 -4.91 19.51
CA SER A 59 34.54 -3.46 19.48
C SER A 59 34.43 -2.89 20.88
N SER A 60 35.12 -1.77 21.14
CA SER A 60 34.98 -1.02 22.38
C SER A 60 33.68 -0.19 22.46
N ARG A 61 32.95 -0.06 21.33
CA ARG A 61 31.67 0.66 21.23
C ARG A 61 30.52 -0.30 21.55
N VAL A 62 30.16 -0.38 22.83
CA VAL A 62 29.05 -1.21 23.32
C VAL A 62 28.13 -0.37 24.19
N ALA A 63 26.83 -0.38 23.87
CA ALA A 63 25.77 0.13 24.72
C ALA A 63 25.22 -1.00 25.58
N HIS A 64 24.83 -0.71 26.81
CA HIS A 64 24.18 -1.68 27.69
C HIS A 64 23.23 -1.01 28.69
N GLY A 65 22.30 -1.81 29.19
CA GLY A 65 21.34 -1.38 30.19
C GLY A 65 20.17 -2.35 30.31
N SER A 66 18.98 -1.83 30.53
CA SER A 66 17.73 -2.60 30.55
C SER A 66 16.82 -2.21 29.38
N CYS A 67 16.07 -3.18 28.89
CA CYS A 67 15.11 -2.98 27.82
C CYS A 67 13.73 -3.52 28.18
N GLU A 68 12.71 -2.80 27.76
CA GLU A 68 11.32 -3.20 27.90
C GLU A 68 10.55 -2.86 26.62
N VAL A 69 9.52 -3.65 26.31
CA VAL A 69 8.68 -3.38 25.14
C VAL A 69 7.31 -2.90 25.62
N VAL A 70 7.02 -1.64 25.34
CA VAL A 70 5.73 -1.00 25.65
C VAL A 70 5.00 -0.76 24.33
N GLY A 71 3.93 -1.51 24.08
CA GLY A 71 3.18 -1.44 22.83
C GLY A 71 4.05 -1.82 21.62
N LYS A 72 4.38 -0.85 20.76
CA LYS A 72 5.28 -1.04 19.61
C LYS A 72 6.65 -0.37 19.78
N GLU A 73 6.95 0.08 20.99
CA GLU A 73 8.21 0.74 21.35
C GLU A 73 9.09 -0.19 22.17
N LEU A 74 10.31 -0.42 21.70
CA LEU A 74 11.41 -0.95 22.50
C LEU A 74 12.08 0.21 23.21
N ARG A 75 11.86 0.32 24.53
CA ARG A 75 12.48 1.32 25.40
C ARG A 75 13.75 0.74 25.99
N LEU A 76 14.84 1.47 25.88
CA LEU A 76 16.17 1.08 26.29
C LEU A 76 16.67 2.08 27.31
N THR A 77 16.65 1.71 28.58
CA THR A 77 17.25 2.50 29.65
C THR A 77 18.72 2.16 29.71
N CYS A 78 19.56 3.08 29.25
CA CYS A 78 20.98 2.87 29.06
C CYS A 78 21.81 3.34 30.25
N ASP A 79 22.61 2.43 30.82
CA ASP A 79 23.72 2.81 31.71
C ASP A 79 24.90 3.36 30.90
N ARG A 80 25.04 2.86 29.66
CA ARG A 80 26.02 3.32 28.68
C ARG A 80 25.36 3.41 27.31
N THR A 81 25.36 4.60 26.72
CA THR A 81 24.73 4.91 25.43
C THR A 81 25.75 4.97 24.29
N LEU A 82 25.26 4.93 23.06
CA LEU A 82 26.02 5.20 21.85
C LEU A 82 25.20 6.12 20.94
N SER A 83 25.83 7.11 20.32
CA SER A 83 25.15 8.01 19.38
C SER A 83 24.65 7.28 18.14
N GLY A 84 23.40 7.54 17.74
CA GLY A 84 22.80 6.97 16.54
C GLY A 84 22.40 5.50 16.72
N MET A 85 22.27 5.02 17.96
CA MET A 85 21.91 3.63 18.23
C MET A 85 20.43 3.35 17.99
N ALA A 86 19.54 4.33 18.14
CA ALA A 86 18.11 4.13 17.93
C ALA A 86 17.83 3.73 16.47
N LYS A 87 18.41 4.48 15.52
CA LYS A 87 18.29 4.22 14.08
C LYS A 87 18.90 2.88 13.65
N LYS A 88 20.10 2.56 14.16
CA LYS A 88 20.79 1.31 13.84
C LYS A 88 20.06 0.09 14.39
N LEU A 89 19.56 0.20 15.62
CA LEU A 89 18.82 -0.87 16.26
C LEU A 89 17.45 -1.08 15.61
N LYS A 90 16.73 -0.02 15.25
CA LYS A 90 15.47 -0.13 14.48
C LYS A 90 15.67 -0.84 13.15
N LYS A 91 16.73 -0.49 12.41
CA LYS A 91 17.10 -1.16 11.16
C LYS A 91 17.42 -2.65 11.36
N PHE A 92 18.18 -2.97 12.42
CA PHE A 92 18.49 -4.35 12.80
C PHE A 92 17.23 -5.16 13.15
N LEU A 93 16.32 -4.58 13.93
CA LEU A 93 15.05 -5.22 14.31
C LEU A 93 14.16 -5.45 13.08
N LYS A 94 14.06 -4.47 12.17
CA LYS A 94 13.33 -4.61 10.89
C LYS A 94 13.94 -5.71 10.00
N ALA A 95 15.26 -5.77 9.88
CA ALA A 95 15.95 -6.83 9.13
C ALA A 95 15.66 -8.23 9.69
N ASN A 96 15.47 -8.34 11.00
CA ASN A 96 15.11 -9.60 11.68
C ASN A 96 13.58 -9.83 11.76
N LYS A 97 12.79 -9.09 10.99
CA LYS A 97 11.31 -9.20 10.95
C LYS A 97 10.64 -8.91 12.30
N VAL A 98 11.21 -7.98 13.07
CA VAL A 98 10.66 -7.47 14.34
C VAL A 98 10.50 -5.96 14.21
N PRO A 99 9.41 -5.44 13.61
CA PRO A 99 9.23 -4.00 13.48
C PRO A 99 8.85 -3.40 14.85
N LEU A 100 9.82 -2.78 15.52
CA LEU A 100 9.61 -1.98 16.74
C LEU A 100 10.24 -0.60 16.59
N ASN A 101 9.59 0.41 17.14
CA ASN A 101 10.16 1.73 17.32
C ASN A 101 11.16 1.65 18.46
N VAL A 102 12.25 2.42 18.38
CA VAL A 102 13.31 2.35 19.38
C VAL A 102 13.37 3.68 20.11
N VAL A 103 13.32 3.62 21.44
CA VAL A 103 13.44 4.78 22.33
C VAL A 103 14.60 4.50 23.27
N VAL A 104 15.57 5.42 23.32
CA VAL A 104 16.77 5.34 24.16
C VAL A 104 16.63 6.38 25.27
N LEU A 105 16.64 5.87 26.50
CA LEU A 105 16.55 6.63 27.73
C LEU A 105 17.91 6.63 28.43
N ASP A 106 18.24 7.69 29.17
CA ASP A 106 19.37 7.72 30.09
C ASP A 106 19.09 6.92 31.38
N ALA A 107 20.05 6.90 32.30
CA ALA A 107 19.93 6.25 33.59
C ALA A 107 18.83 6.84 34.49
N ASP A 108 18.42 8.09 34.26
CA ASP A 108 17.36 8.80 34.97
C ASP A 108 15.98 8.59 34.31
N GLY A 109 15.92 7.86 33.19
CA GLY A 109 14.70 7.59 32.44
C GLY A 109 14.28 8.72 31.49
N THR A 110 15.18 9.68 31.24
CA THR A 110 14.96 10.78 30.28
C THR A 110 15.30 10.31 28.88
N GLU A 111 14.45 10.62 27.90
CA GLU A 111 14.68 10.29 26.49
C GLU A 111 15.83 11.12 25.92
N ILE A 112 16.87 10.43 25.43
CA ILE A 112 18.04 11.06 24.79
C ILE A 112 17.95 10.95 23.27
N GLU A 113 17.50 9.80 22.77
CA GLU A 113 17.47 9.51 21.34
C GLU A 113 16.31 8.56 21.04
N SER A 114 15.48 8.90 20.06
CA SER A 114 14.41 8.04 19.61
C SER A 114 14.35 7.98 18.09
N ASP A 115 14.01 6.79 17.57
CA ASP A 115 13.73 6.57 16.16
C ASP A 115 12.31 6.02 16.05
N ILE A 116 11.35 6.92 16.33
CA ILE A 116 9.93 6.66 16.23
C ILE A 116 9.48 7.09 14.83
N GLY A 117 8.96 6.13 14.08
CA GLY A 117 8.44 6.35 12.72
C GLY A 117 7.31 5.36 12.48
N ASP A 118 6.61 5.48 11.36
CA ASP A 118 5.56 4.51 11.02
C ASP A 118 6.24 3.13 10.83
N LEU A 119 5.94 2.23 11.77
CA LEU A 119 6.28 0.82 11.65
C LEU A 119 5.33 0.26 10.61
N ASP A 120 5.82 0.06 9.39
CA ASP A 120 5.11 -0.73 8.38
C ASP A 120 4.58 -1.99 9.08
N GLU A 121 3.27 -2.13 9.17
CA GLU A 121 2.58 -3.11 10.00
C GLU A 121 2.60 -4.50 9.32
N ASP A 122 3.80 -4.95 8.98
CA ASP A 122 4.06 -6.23 8.32
C ASP A 122 4.67 -7.25 9.31
N GLY A 123 4.24 -7.14 10.57
CA GLY A 123 4.58 -8.04 11.66
C GLY A 123 3.35 -8.81 12.10
N THR A 124 3.10 -9.95 11.45
CA THR A 124 2.10 -10.95 11.81
C THR A 124 2.09 -11.25 13.32
N ASP A 125 1.03 -10.81 14.00
CA ASP A 125 0.57 -11.39 15.27
C ASP A 125 -0.66 -12.26 14.96
N ASP A 126 -0.39 -13.53 14.64
CA ASP A 126 -1.37 -14.62 14.72
C ASP A 126 -1.60 -14.93 16.21
N ALA A 127 -2.53 -14.22 16.86
CA ALA A 127 -3.35 -14.70 17.97
C ALA A 127 -4.19 -13.58 18.61
N ALA A 128 -5.44 -13.39 18.14
CA ALA A 128 -6.59 -13.07 19.00
C ALA A 128 -7.90 -13.18 18.19
N GLN A 129 -8.80 -14.03 18.66
CA GLN A 129 -10.06 -14.42 18.03
C GLN A 129 -11.20 -13.40 18.25
N ALA A 130 -11.95 -13.15 17.17
CA ALA A 130 -13.40 -12.92 17.07
C ALA A 130 -14.12 -11.80 17.87
N GLY A 131 -13.54 -11.22 18.92
CA GLY A 131 -14.14 -10.08 19.66
C GLY A 131 -13.72 -8.69 19.16
N ASP A 132 -12.56 -8.59 18.50
CA ASP A 132 -11.99 -7.32 18.06
C ASP A 132 -12.49 -6.87 16.68
N ALA A 133 -12.90 -7.79 15.80
CA ALA A 133 -13.23 -7.44 14.42
C ALA A 133 -14.43 -6.49 14.32
N GLU A 134 -15.46 -6.69 15.14
CA GLU A 134 -16.68 -5.88 15.12
C GLU A 134 -16.48 -4.52 15.81
N ALA A 135 -15.67 -4.49 16.88
CA ALA A 135 -15.24 -3.24 17.51
C ALA A 135 -14.31 -2.41 16.61
N LEU A 136 -13.43 -3.06 15.85
CA LEU A 136 -12.57 -2.42 14.85
C LEU A 136 -13.35 -1.96 13.63
N ALA A 137 -14.36 -2.72 13.19
CA ALA A 137 -15.27 -2.30 12.12
C ALA A 137 -16.07 -1.05 12.50
N ALA A 138 -16.61 -1.02 13.72
CA ALA A 138 -17.33 0.14 14.25
C ALA A 138 -16.41 1.37 14.37
N ARG A 139 -15.17 1.17 14.84
CA ARG A 139 -14.16 2.23 14.89
C ARG A 139 -13.76 2.74 13.50
N TRP A 140 -13.60 1.83 12.54
CA TRP A 140 -13.30 2.19 11.15
C TRP A 140 -14.41 3.04 10.55
N LEU A 141 -15.68 2.66 10.70
CA LEU A 141 -16.81 3.45 10.20
C LEU A 141 -16.83 4.86 10.81
N ALA A 142 -16.64 4.99 12.13
CA ALA A 142 -16.60 6.28 12.80
C ALA A 142 -15.43 7.17 12.33
N VAL A 143 -14.25 6.59 12.09
CA VAL A 143 -13.06 7.31 11.60
C VAL A 143 -13.21 7.69 10.14
N ARG A 144 -13.72 6.78 9.30
CA ARG A 144 -14.00 7.03 7.89
C ARG A 144 -14.97 8.18 7.73
N ASP A 145 -16.11 8.15 8.42
CA ASP A 145 -17.13 9.20 8.27
C ASP A 145 -16.59 10.57 8.71
N ARG A 146 -15.72 10.62 9.74
CA ARG A 146 -15.04 11.85 10.17
C ARG A 146 -14.02 12.37 9.15
N LEU A 147 -13.28 11.47 8.49
CA LEU A 147 -12.26 11.84 7.52
C LEU A 147 -12.83 12.15 6.13
N ALA A 148 -13.97 11.56 5.75
CA ALA A 148 -14.58 11.74 4.43
C ALA A 148 -14.76 13.21 4.08
N ALA A 149 -15.35 14.00 4.99
CA ALA A 149 -15.58 15.43 4.78
C ALA A 149 -14.28 16.25 4.64
N ALA A 150 -13.17 15.78 5.23
CA ALA A 150 -11.86 16.43 5.12
C ALA A 150 -11.07 15.95 3.89
N VAL A 151 -11.37 14.77 3.38
CA VAL A 151 -10.73 14.18 2.21
C VAL A 151 -11.36 14.70 0.92
N ASP A 152 -12.69 14.91 0.90
CA ASP A 152 -13.45 15.40 -0.26
C ASP A 152 -12.82 16.61 -0.99
N PRO A 153 -12.31 17.67 -0.31
CA PRO A 153 -11.68 18.80 -0.99
C PRO A 153 -10.36 18.46 -1.70
N HIS A 154 -9.72 17.36 -1.30
CA HIS A 154 -8.46 16.87 -1.86
C HIS A 154 -8.67 15.76 -2.90
N LEU A 155 -9.85 15.12 -2.90
CA LEU A 155 -10.23 14.18 -3.94
C LEU A 155 -10.36 14.94 -5.28
N GLY A 156 -9.48 14.62 -6.22
CA GLY A 156 -9.46 15.24 -7.55
C GLY A 156 -8.48 16.41 -7.72
N ARG A 157 -7.69 16.77 -6.68
CA ARG A 157 -6.57 17.71 -6.80
C ARG A 157 -5.26 16.96 -7.08
N THR A 158 -4.34 17.56 -7.84
CA THR A 158 -3.11 16.90 -8.30
C THR A 158 -1.81 17.52 -7.79
N ASP A 159 -1.89 18.34 -6.75
CA ASP A 159 -0.71 18.58 -5.94
C ASP A 159 -0.29 17.24 -5.28
N GLY A 160 1.02 17.00 -5.20
CA GLY A 160 1.56 15.72 -4.73
C GLY A 160 1.06 15.30 -3.35
N THR A 161 0.57 16.25 -2.55
CA THR A 161 -0.08 15.99 -1.26
C THR A 161 -1.50 15.44 -1.43
N SER A 162 -2.32 16.03 -2.30
CA SER A 162 -3.69 15.55 -2.56
C SER A 162 -3.75 14.19 -3.27
N ALA A 163 -2.79 13.90 -4.16
CA ALA A 163 -2.68 12.57 -4.77
C ALA A 163 -2.34 11.48 -3.75
N LYS A 164 -1.46 11.79 -2.78
CA LYS A 164 -1.16 10.89 -1.65
C LYS A 164 -2.36 10.72 -0.73
N ILE A 165 -3.12 11.79 -0.49
CA ILE A 165 -4.37 11.75 0.30
C ILE A 165 -5.37 10.80 -0.37
N ALA A 166 -5.60 10.93 -1.68
CA ALA A 166 -6.53 10.06 -2.42
C ALA A 166 -6.10 8.58 -2.43
N ALA A 167 -4.80 8.31 -2.67
CA ALA A 167 -4.28 6.94 -2.69
C ALA A 167 -4.39 6.25 -1.32
N VAL A 168 -4.08 6.98 -0.24
CA VAL A 168 -4.18 6.44 1.13
C VAL A 168 -5.66 6.24 1.54
N TRP A 169 -6.57 7.10 1.07
CA TRP A 169 -8.01 6.95 1.29
C TRP A 169 -8.59 5.69 0.62
N ASP A 170 -8.22 5.42 -0.63
CA ASP A 170 -8.69 4.25 -1.39
C ASP A 170 -8.11 2.93 -0.84
N LEU A 171 -6.83 2.95 -0.46
CA LEU A 171 -6.18 1.81 0.20
C LEU A 171 -6.86 1.47 1.53
N ALA A 172 -7.26 2.48 2.32
CA ALA A 172 -7.98 2.28 3.57
C ALA A 172 -9.35 1.61 3.35
N GLY A 173 -10.09 2.04 2.33
CA GLY A 173 -11.36 1.43 1.94
C GLY A 173 -11.22 -0.03 1.48
N THR A 174 -10.20 -0.32 0.67
CA THR A 174 -9.88 -1.67 0.20
C THR A 174 -9.56 -2.62 1.36
N LYS A 175 -8.75 -2.15 2.32
CA LYS A 175 -8.40 -2.93 3.52
C LYS A 175 -9.60 -3.20 4.41
N ALA A 176 -10.49 -2.23 4.61
CA ALA A 176 -11.72 -2.45 5.35
C ALA A 176 -12.67 -3.43 4.63
N GLY A 177 -12.78 -3.35 3.30
CA GLY A 177 -13.58 -4.29 2.50
C GLY A 177 -13.09 -5.74 2.58
N ALA A 178 -11.80 -5.94 2.84
CA ALA A 178 -11.20 -7.24 3.11
C ALA A 178 -11.37 -7.71 4.57
N GLY A 179 -12.04 -6.94 5.43
CA GLY A 179 -12.15 -7.21 6.87
C GLY A 179 -10.88 -6.90 7.67
N GLU A 180 -9.86 -6.29 7.05
CA GLU A 180 -8.60 -5.88 7.66
C GLU A 180 -8.75 -4.50 8.33
N TYR A 181 -9.66 -4.39 9.31
CA TYR A 181 -10.03 -3.11 9.92
C TYR A 181 -8.87 -2.42 10.67
N THR A 182 -7.91 -3.18 11.18
CA THR A 182 -6.68 -2.63 11.77
C THR A 182 -5.85 -1.88 10.70
N ALA A 183 -5.62 -2.51 9.55
CA ALA A 183 -4.86 -1.91 8.44
C ALA A 183 -5.61 -0.71 7.83
N ALA A 184 -6.94 -0.77 7.77
CA ALA A 184 -7.77 0.35 7.34
C ALA A 184 -7.62 1.56 8.28
N LEU A 185 -7.67 1.33 9.60
CA LEU A 185 -7.48 2.37 10.63
C LEU A 185 -6.07 2.98 10.58
N GLN A 186 -5.05 2.22 10.21
CA GLN A 186 -3.71 2.76 10.00
C GLN A 186 -3.61 3.68 8.79
N CYS A 187 -4.22 3.27 7.67
CA CYS A 187 -4.28 4.12 6.49
C CYS A 187 -5.03 5.43 6.80
N ALA A 188 -6.12 5.36 7.58
CA ALA A 188 -6.82 6.55 8.08
C ALA A 188 -5.93 7.45 8.97
N ALA A 189 -5.07 6.88 9.82
CA ALA A 189 -4.16 7.66 10.64
C ALA A 189 -3.08 8.38 9.79
N ALA A 190 -2.53 7.71 8.79
CA ALA A 190 -1.59 8.32 7.83
C ALA A 190 -2.28 9.44 7.02
N LEU A 191 -3.54 9.22 6.64
CA LEU A 191 -4.35 10.20 5.93
C LEU A 191 -4.60 11.46 6.75
N ALA A 192 -4.93 11.31 8.04
CA ALA A 192 -5.12 12.44 8.95
C ALA A 192 -3.86 13.32 9.07
N LYS A 193 -2.66 12.71 9.07
CA LYS A 193 -1.39 13.44 9.09
C LYS A 193 -1.16 14.21 7.78
N LEU A 194 -1.46 13.61 6.63
CA LEU A 194 -1.33 14.25 5.32
C LEU A 194 -2.27 15.45 5.17
N LEU A 195 -3.52 15.32 5.64
CA LEU A 195 -4.49 16.40 5.64
C LEU A 195 -4.06 17.56 6.56
N ALA A 196 -3.47 17.26 7.72
CA ALA A 196 -2.92 18.27 8.61
C ALA A 196 -1.69 19.00 8.02
N ALA A 197 -0.88 18.32 7.23
CA ALA A 197 0.27 18.89 6.54
C ALA A 197 -0.14 19.77 5.34
N ALA A 198 -1.19 19.38 4.60
CA ALA A 198 -1.73 20.14 3.47
C ALA A 198 -2.31 21.52 3.84
N GLY A 199 -2.61 21.75 5.13
CA GLY A 199 -3.12 23.03 5.65
C GLY A 199 -2.06 24.08 6.00
N LYS A 200 -0.76 23.80 5.85
CA LYS A 200 0.33 24.77 6.10
C LYS A 200 1.03 25.17 4.80
N PRO A 201 1.18 26.48 4.50
CA PRO A 201 1.86 26.91 3.27
C PRO A 201 3.39 26.78 3.44
N GLU A 202 4.06 26.06 2.54
CA GLU A 202 5.51 25.93 2.50
C GLU A 202 6.11 26.69 1.30
N LYS A 203 7.21 27.42 1.55
CA LYS A 203 7.87 28.38 0.64
C LYS A 203 8.64 27.64 -0.47
N LEU A 204 8.28 27.86 -1.73
CA LEU A 204 9.01 27.36 -2.91
C LEU A 204 10.13 28.31 -3.38
N ALA A 205 11.24 27.73 -3.85
CA ALA A 205 12.27 28.35 -4.71
C ALA A 205 11.95 28.04 -6.20
N PRO A 206 12.52 28.79 -7.17
CA PRO A 206 11.81 29.19 -8.38
C PRO A 206 11.67 28.08 -9.43
N GLU A 207 10.46 27.98 -9.99
CA GLU A 207 10.07 27.05 -11.06
C GLU A 207 10.40 27.59 -12.46
N ASN A 208 10.75 26.66 -13.35
CA ASN A 208 10.84 26.84 -14.79
C ASN A 208 9.41 26.79 -15.39
N PRO A 209 9.02 27.69 -16.30
CA PRO A 209 7.64 27.84 -16.77
C PRO A 209 7.08 26.66 -17.58
N ASP A 210 7.93 25.83 -18.20
CA ASP A 210 7.50 24.69 -19.04
C ASP A 210 6.97 23.48 -18.25
N THR A 211 7.32 23.35 -16.96
CA THR A 211 7.02 22.14 -16.19
C THR A 211 5.57 22.12 -15.68
N GLY A 212 4.94 23.29 -15.54
CA GLY A 212 3.56 23.42 -15.06
C GLY A 212 2.50 23.04 -16.09
N GLU A 213 2.74 23.34 -17.37
CA GLU A 213 1.77 23.10 -18.45
C GLU A 213 1.70 21.61 -18.81
N ILE A 214 2.84 20.91 -18.84
CA ILE A 214 2.92 19.46 -19.03
C ILE A 214 2.26 18.71 -17.86
N ALA A 215 2.44 19.15 -16.61
CA ALA A 215 1.81 18.54 -15.44
C ALA A 215 0.28 18.69 -15.40
N MET A 216 -0.24 19.83 -15.88
CA MET A 216 -1.69 20.05 -16.05
C MET A 216 -2.29 19.16 -17.15
N ASP A 217 -1.60 18.97 -18.26
CA ASP A 217 -2.06 18.11 -19.36
C ASP A 217 -2.12 16.63 -18.94
N ILE A 218 -1.08 16.13 -18.27
CA ILE A 218 -1.03 14.76 -17.69
C ILE A 218 -2.18 14.53 -16.69
N THR A 219 -2.48 15.53 -15.86
CA THR A 219 -3.58 15.48 -14.89
C THR A 219 -4.94 15.33 -15.56
N ARG A 220 -5.21 16.15 -16.59
CA ARG A 220 -6.46 16.13 -17.35
C ARG A 220 -6.65 14.79 -18.05
N LYS A 221 -5.57 14.28 -18.64
CA LYS A 221 -5.48 13.00 -19.34
C LYS A 221 -5.76 11.80 -18.41
N ARG A 222 -5.21 11.78 -17.19
CA ARG A 222 -5.52 10.75 -16.18
C ARG A 222 -6.96 10.84 -15.63
N ALA A 223 -7.47 12.04 -15.40
CA ALA A 223 -8.85 12.22 -14.93
C ALA A 223 -9.88 11.74 -15.98
N PHE A 224 -9.59 12.00 -17.27
CA PHE A 224 -10.38 11.47 -18.38
C PHE A 224 -10.37 9.93 -18.37
N LEU A 225 -9.20 9.29 -18.28
CA LEU A 225 -9.08 7.83 -18.22
C LEU A 225 -9.93 7.20 -17.12
N VAL A 226 -9.80 7.69 -15.89
CA VAL A 226 -10.56 7.17 -14.75
C VAL A 226 -12.07 7.34 -14.96
N THR A 227 -12.48 8.46 -15.56
CA THR A 227 -13.89 8.73 -15.83
C THR A 227 -14.43 7.82 -16.93
N ARG A 228 -13.71 7.68 -18.05
CA ARG A 228 -14.15 6.85 -19.18
C ARG A 228 -14.20 5.38 -18.79
N TRP A 229 -13.19 4.85 -18.10
CA TRP A 229 -13.18 3.46 -17.65
C TRP A 229 -14.28 3.12 -16.63
N LYS A 230 -14.80 4.11 -15.89
CA LYS A 230 -15.99 3.90 -15.04
C LYS A 230 -17.29 3.74 -15.85
N GLN A 231 -17.35 4.28 -17.07
CA GLN A 231 -18.53 4.25 -17.93
C GLN A 231 -18.60 2.97 -18.77
N VAL A 232 -17.46 2.46 -19.25
CA VAL A 232 -17.38 1.27 -20.12
C VAL A 232 -18.12 0.04 -19.55
N PRO A 233 -17.99 -0.34 -18.25
CA PRO A 233 -18.76 -1.46 -17.70
C PRO A 233 -20.27 -1.25 -17.76
N GLY A 234 -20.74 -0.01 -17.63
CA GLY A 234 -22.15 0.34 -17.73
C GLY A 234 -22.69 0.20 -19.15
N GLU A 235 -21.90 0.65 -20.14
CA GLU A 235 -22.23 0.51 -21.56
C GLU A 235 -22.33 -0.97 -21.96
N ILE A 236 -21.36 -1.79 -21.55
CA ILE A 236 -21.37 -3.23 -21.85
C ILE A 236 -22.53 -3.92 -21.13
N LYS A 237 -22.85 -3.49 -19.90
CA LYS A 237 -23.99 -4.05 -19.15
C LYS A 237 -25.31 -3.85 -19.89
N VAL A 238 -25.51 -2.73 -20.57
CA VAL A 238 -26.71 -2.49 -21.39
C VAL A 238 -26.85 -3.55 -22.48
N GLU A 239 -25.74 -3.89 -23.15
CA GLU A 239 -25.74 -4.92 -24.21
C GLU A 239 -25.92 -6.33 -23.63
N ILE A 240 -25.33 -6.62 -22.46
CA ILE A 240 -25.57 -7.88 -21.73
C ILE A 240 -27.05 -7.99 -21.32
N ASP A 241 -27.65 -6.92 -20.81
CA ASP A 241 -29.06 -6.88 -20.43
C ASP A 241 -29.97 -7.16 -21.63
N ALA A 242 -29.66 -6.57 -22.79
CA ALA A 242 -30.37 -6.81 -24.04
C ALA A 242 -30.25 -8.28 -24.49
N LEU A 243 -29.05 -8.85 -24.44
CA LEU A 243 -28.81 -10.27 -24.76
C LEU A 243 -29.60 -11.19 -23.84
N ILE A 244 -29.54 -10.96 -22.52
CA ILE A 244 -30.24 -11.78 -21.55
C ILE A 244 -31.76 -11.69 -21.71
N GLY A 245 -32.30 -10.50 -21.99
CA GLY A 245 -33.72 -10.36 -22.30
C GLY A 245 -34.12 -11.13 -23.56
N ALA A 246 -33.26 -11.17 -24.58
CA ALA A 246 -33.50 -11.95 -25.79
C ALA A 246 -33.42 -13.46 -25.53
N VAL A 247 -32.50 -13.92 -24.68
CA VAL A 247 -32.40 -15.31 -24.22
C VAL A 247 -33.68 -15.70 -23.46
N GLU A 248 -34.11 -14.89 -22.50
CA GLU A 248 -35.35 -15.13 -21.73
C GLU A 248 -36.59 -15.26 -22.63
N ALA A 249 -36.68 -14.42 -23.67
CA ALA A 249 -37.82 -14.41 -24.58
C ALA A 249 -37.82 -15.58 -25.58
N ARG A 250 -36.66 -16.05 -26.01
CA ARG A 250 -36.52 -17.03 -27.12
C ARG A 250 -36.14 -18.43 -26.64
N LEU A 251 -35.54 -18.57 -25.47
CA LEU A 251 -34.93 -19.79 -24.95
C LEU A 251 -35.36 -20.03 -23.49
N PRO A 252 -36.63 -20.47 -23.27
CA PRO A 252 -37.24 -20.54 -21.94
C PRO A 252 -36.65 -21.62 -21.01
N TYR A 253 -35.83 -22.53 -21.53
CA TYR A 253 -35.15 -23.59 -20.76
C TYR A 253 -33.72 -23.22 -20.37
N GLU A 254 -33.22 -22.07 -20.83
CA GLU A 254 -31.89 -21.60 -20.51
C GLU A 254 -31.86 -20.98 -19.11
N ARG A 255 -30.67 -20.87 -18.51
CA ARG A 255 -30.49 -20.25 -17.18
C ARG A 255 -29.89 -18.85 -17.33
N PRO A 256 -30.70 -17.83 -17.66
CA PRO A 256 -30.22 -16.49 -17.99
C PRO A 256 -29.42 -15.85 -16.86
N ALA A 257 -29.71 -16.16 -15.60
CA ALA A 257 -28.93 -15.68 -14.46
C ALA A 257 -27.49 -16.24 -14.43
N GLU A 258 -27.32 -17.53 -14.75
CA GLU A 258 -25.99 -18.16 -14.79
C GLU A 258 -25.19 -17.66 -15.99
N LEU A 259 -25.84 -17.55 -17.16
CA LEU A 259 -25.24 -16.99 -18.37
C LEU A 259 -24.77 -15.54 -18.16
N ARG A 260 -25.62 -14.71 -17.56
CA ARG A 260 -25.30 -13.33 -17.16
C ARG A 260 -24.09 -13.27 -16.25
N GLY A 261 -24.04 -14.13 -15.22
CA GLY A 261 -22.91 -14.21 -14.29
C GLY A 261 -21.60 -14.57 -15.00
N ALA A 262 -21.64 -15.56 -15.89
CA ALA A 262 -20.47 -16.00 -16.65
C ALA A 262 -19.95 -14.91 -17.61
N ILE A 263 -20.85 -14.24 -18.35
CA ILE A 263 -20.47 -13.15 -19.26
C ILE A 263 -19.88 -11.98 -18.46
N ASN A 264 -20.54 -11.55 -17.37
CA ASN A 264 -20.06 -10.45 -16.54
C ASN A 264 -18.67 -10.72 -15.96
N ALA A 265 -18.39 -11.94 -15.50
CA ALA A 265 -17.08 -12.29 -14.96
C ALA A 265 -16.00 -12.16 -16.03
N ARG A 266 -16.23 -12.74 -17.22
CA ARG A 266 -15.25 -12.70 -18.33
C ARG A 266 -15.02 -11.29 -18.86
N VAL A 267 -16.09 -10.52 -19.02
CA VAL A 267 -16.01 -9.11 -19.44
C VAL A 267 -15.27 -8.28 -18.40
N SER A 268 -15.54 -8.48 -17.11
CA SER A 268 -14.87 -7.73 -16.04
C SER A 268 -13.37 -8.02 -16.00
N ASP A 269 -12.96 -9.27 -16.22
CA ASP A 269 -11.54 -9.63 -16.32
C ASP A 269 -10.87 -8.99 -17.54
N LEU A 270 -11.55 -8.97 -18.70
CA LEU A 270 -11.05 -8.29 -19.90
C LEU A 270 -10.86 -6.78 -19.67
N ILE A 271 -11.84 -6.11 -19.08
CA ILE A 271 -11.74 -4.67 -18.75
C ILE A 271 -10.59 -4.42 -17.77
N ARG A 272 -10.44 -5.24 -16.73
CA ARG A 272 -9.37 -5.09 -15.74
C ARG A 272 -8.00 -5.18 -16.39
N ASP A 273 -7.81 -6.14 -17.29
CA ASP A 273 -6.56 -6.30 -18.03
C ASP A 273 -6.27 -5.11 -18.94
N MET A 274 -7.26 -4.67 -19.72
CA MET A 274 -7.14 -3.48 -20.59
C MET A 274 -6.79 -2.21 -19.81
N VAL A 275 -7.45 -1.98 -18.66
CA VAL A 275 -7.16 -0.85 -17.78
C VAL A 275 -5.72 -0.92 -17.27
N GLY A 276 -5.26 -2.10 -16.86
CA GLY A 276 -3.88 -2.34 -16.42
C GLY A 276 -2.88 -1.97 -17.52
N GLN A 277 -3.05 -2.53 -18.72
CA GLN A 277 -2.15 -2.29 -19.85
C GLN A 277 -2.08 -0.81 -20.25
N ILE A 278 -3.21 -0.10 -20.24
CA ILE A 278 -3.27 1.33 -20.56
C ILE A 278 -2.61 2.17 -19.46
N ASN A 279 -2.84 1.86 -18.17
CA ASN A 279 -2.17 2.56 -17.07
C ASN A 279 -0.65 2.36 -17.11
N ASP A 280 -0.18 1.14 -17.37
CA ASP A 280 1.25 0.85 -17.53
C ASP A 280 1.85 1.59 -18.72
N ALA A 281 1.09 1.81 -19.80
CA ALA A 281 1.53 2.57 -20.96
C ALA A 281 1.62 4.07 -20.65
N VAL A 282 0.65 4.59 -19.88
CA VAL A 282 0.65 5.97 -19.38
C VAL A 282 1.85 6.22 -18.46
N ASP A 283 2.13 5.31 -17.52
CA ASP A 283 3.26 5.43 -16.59
C ASP A 283 4.61 5.35 -17.33
N ARG A 284 4.70 4.52 -18.37
CA ARG A 284 5.87 4.48 -19.28
C ARG A 284 6.05 5.79 -20.02
N SER A 285 5.00 6.31 -20.68
CA SER A 285 5.10 7.60 -21.39
C SER A 285 5.50 8.74 -20.45
N VAL A 286 5.01 8.75 -19.20
CA VAL A 286 5.44 9.75 -18.19
C VAL A 286 6.91 9.56 -17.80
N SER A 287 7.35 8.32 -17.58
CA SER A 287 8.74 8.01 -17.19
C SER A 287 9.73 8.35 -18.31
N ASP A 288 9.33 8.15 -19.56
CA ASP A 288 10.15 8.40 -20.75
C ASP A 288 10.10 9.88 -21.21
N GLY A 289 9.28 10.72 -20.57
CA GLY A 289 9.06 12.12 -20.97
C GLY A 289 8.33 12.26 -22.31
N ASP A 290 7.60 11.24 -22.73
CA ASP A 290 6.79 11.22 -23.95
C ASP A 290 5.46 11.96 -23.73
N GLY A 291 5.47 13.27 -24.00
CA GLY A 291 4.29 14.12 -23.92
C GLY A 291 3.19 13.82 -24.94
N GLN A 292 3.46 12.99 -25.95
CA GLN A 292 2.48 12.58 -26.97
C GLN A 292 1.82 11.24 -26.68
N TYR A 293 2.20 10.56 -25.59
CA TYR A 293 1.62 9.27 -25.18
C TYR A 293 1.63 8.20 -26.29
N GLY A 294 2.69 8.16 -27.11
CA GLY A 294 2.83 7.22 -28.21
C GLY A 294 2.87 5.75 -27.75
N ALA A 295 3.25 5.48 -26.49
CA ALA A 295 3.10 4.14 -25.91
C ALA A 295 1.63 3.74 -25.74
N VAL A 296 0.78 4.69 -25.33
CA VAL A 296 -0.66 4.45 -25.14
C VAL A 296 -1.36 4.19 -26.46
N ALA A 297 -1.08 4.98 -27.50
CA ALA A 297 -1.67 4.77 -28.83
C ALA A 297 -1.35 3.37 -29.39
N ARG A 298 -0.11 2.92 -29.19
CA ARG A 298 0.32 1.56 -29.58
C ARG A 298 -0.42 0.48 -28.80
N VAL A 299 -0.52 0.62 -27.48
CA VAL A 299 -1.26 -0.34 -26.65
C VAL A 299 -2.75 -0.36 -27.00
N ALA A 300 -3.38 0.79 -27.21
CA ALA A 300 -4.78 0.87 -27.63
C ALA A 300 -5.01 0.17 -28.98
N ALA A 301 -4.09 0.32 -29.95
CA ALA A 301 -4.16 -0.40 -31.22
C ALA A 301 -4.03 -1.92 -31.05
N THR A 302 -3.10 -2.38 -30.20
CA THR A 302 -2.94 -3.80 -29.87
C THR A 302 -4.20 -4.36 -29.22
N LEU A 303 -4.73 -3.68 -28.19
CA LEU A 303 -5.93 -4.10 -27.47
C LEU A 303 -7.14 -4.23 -28.40
N LYS A 304 -7.33 -3.31 -29.36
CA LYS A 304 -8.41 -3.45 -30.37
C LYS A 304 -8.28 -4.73 -31.18
N SER A 305 -7.05 -5.10 -31.57
CA SER A 305 -6.81 -6.36 -32.27
C SER A 305 -7.07 -7.58 -31.37
N GLU A 306 -6.73 -7.50 -30.08
CA GLU A 306 -6.96 -8.57 -29.12
C GLU A 306 -8.45 -8.76 -28.82
N ILE A 307 -9.22 -7.67 -28.65
CA ILE A 307 -10.68 -7.70 -28.47
C ILE A 307 -11.35 -8.40 -29.65
N ARG A 308 -10.96 -8.06 -30.88
CA ARG A 308 -11.49 -8.69 -32.11
C ARG A 308 -11.24 -10.20 -32.16
N CYS A 309 -10.13 -10.64 -31.59
CA CYS A 309 -9.72 -12.04 -31.54
C CYS A 309 -10.16 -12.75 -30.26
N ASN A 310 -10.79 -12.05 -29.31
CA ASN A 310 -11.16 -12.60 -28.02
C ASN A 310 -12.33 -13.59 -28.18
N GLU A 311 -12.19 -14.79 -27.62
CA GLU A 311 -13.17 -15.86 -27.75
C GLU A 311 -14.56 -15.47 -27.24
N VAL A 312 -14.62 -14.71 -26.14
CA VAL A 312 -15.90 -14.26 -25.55
C VAL A 312 -16.56 -13.21 -26.43
N VAL A 313 -15.78 -12.25 -26.94
CA VAL A 313 -16.29 -11.22 -27.85
C VAL A 313 -16.76 -11.85 -29.16
N GLN A 314 -16.04 -12.84 -29.70
CA GLN A 314 -16.47 -13.57 -30.89
C GLN A 314 -17.75 -14.37 -30.65
N ALA A 315 -17.86 -15.05 -29.52
CA ALA A 315 -19.08 -15.77 -29.15
C ALA A 315 -20.26 -14.83 -28.98
N LEU A 316 -20.05 -13.67 -28.34
CA LEU A 316 -21.06 -12.61 -28.23
C LEU A 316 -21.40 -12.02 -29.59
N ARG A 317 -20.46 -11.89 -30.52
CA ARG A 317 -20.76 -11.37 -31.87
C ARG A 317 -21.62 -12.34 -32.69
N GLN A 318 -21.40 -13.63 -32.50
CA GLN A 318 -22.06 -14.71 -33.25
C GLN A 318 -23.36 -15.21 -32.59
N ASN A 319 -23.85 -14.54 -31.54
CA ASN A 319 -24.96 -15.04 -30.72
C ASN A 319 -26.31 -15.19 -31.47
N GLY A 320 -26.54 -14.42 -32.53
CA GLY A 320 -27.75 -14.48 -33.38
C GLY A 320 -29.07 -14.00 -32.72
N LEU A 321 -29.04 -13.62 -31.45
CA LEU A 321 -30.18 -13.12 -30.67
C LEU A 321 -30.26 -11.59 -30.70
N VAL A 322 -29.12 -10.91 -30.62
CA VAL A 322 -28.98 -9.45 -30.68
C VAL A 322 -27.91 -9.05 -31.69
N ASP A 323 -27.83 -7.76 -31.99
CA ASP A 323 -26.75 -7.15 -32.77
C ASP A 323 -25.42 -7.27 -32.02
N GLY A 324 -24.72 -8.38 -32.26
CA GLY A 324 -23.52 -8.76 -31.52
C GLY A 324 -22.30 -7.86 -31.80
N ASP A 325 -22.31 -7.09 -32.88
CA ASP A 325 -21.23 -6.15 -33.21
C ASP A 325 -21.12 -5.03 -32.16
N ARG A 326 -22.23 -4.70 -31.48
CA ARG A 326 -22.25 -3.70 -30.41
C ARG A 326 -21.31 -4.01 -29.26
N PHE A 327 -21.12 -5.29 -28.93
CA PHE A 327 -20.18 -5.69 -27.89
C PHE A 327 -18.75 -5.31 -28.27
N GLU A 328 -18.34 -5.54 -29.51
CA GLU A 328 -17.02 -5.13 -30.01
C GLU A 328 -16.92 -3.60 -30.06
N THR A 329 -17.94 -2.94 -30.61
CA THR A 329 -17.98 -1.48 -30.79
C THR A 329 -17.77 -0.73 -29.48
N VAL A 330 -18.43 -1.14 -28.39
CA VAL A 330 -18.26 -0.48 -27.09
C VAL A 330 -16.81 -0.48 -26.61
N PHE A 331 -16.08 -1.58 -26.79
CA PHE A 331 -14.66 -1.62 -26.42
C PHE A 331 -13.78 -0.82 -27.38
N THR A 332 -14.03 -0.92 -28.70
CA THR A 332 -13.20 -0.23 -29.68
C THR A 332 -13.37 1.28 -29.60
N ASP A 333 -14.62 1.75 -29.42
CA ASP A 333 -14.94 3.17 -29.29
C ASP A 333 -14.32 3.74 -28.02
N ALA A 334 -14.40 3.02 -26.90
CA ALA A 334 -13.72 3.43 -25.67
C ALA A 334 -12.20 3.57 -25.86
N LEU A 335 -11.57 2.65 -26.59
CA LEU A 335 -10.13 2.74 -26.90
C LEU A 335 -9.79 3.86 -27.89
N ASP A 336 -10.68 4.16 -28.84
CA ASP A 336 -10.53 5.28 -29.77
C ASP A 336 -10.65 6.62 -29.06
N GLU A 337 -11.65 6.78 -28.20
CA GLU A 337 -11.82 7.96 -27.36
C GLU A 337 -10.62 8.17 -26.43
N ILE A 338 -10.12 7.09 -25.82
CA ILE A 338 -8.93 7.11 -24.97
C ILE A 338 -7.69 7.50 -25.76
N SER A 339 -7.46 6.89 -26.92
CA SER A 339 -6.32 7.26 -27.76
C SER A 339 -6.41 8.73 -28.18
N ALA A 340 -7.57 9.17 -28.67
CA ALA A 340 -7.77 10.55 -29.12
C ALA A 340 -7.59 11.57 -28.00
N ALA A 341 -8.12 11.31 -26.81
CA ALA A 341 -8.01 12.22 -25.68
C ALA A 341 -6.58 12.34 -25.12
N LEU A 342 -5.75 11.31 -25.30
CA LEU A 342 -4.39 11.27 -24.76
C LEU A 342 -3.33 11.75 -25.75
N THR A 343 -3.58 11.60 -27.05
CA THR A 343 -2.65 12.03 -28.11
C THR A 343 -2.98 13.40 -28.70
N ALA A 344 -4.12 13.99 -28.34
CA ALA A 344 -4.45 15.39 -28.65
C ALA A 344 -3.62 16.37 -27.82
#